data_AF-A0A166QTA1-F1
#
_entry.id   AF-A0A166QTA1-F1
#
_cell.length_a   1.000
_cell.length_b   1.000
_cell.length_c   1.000
_cell.angle_alpha   90.00
_cell.angle_beta   90.00
_cell.angle_gamma   90.00
#
_symmetry.space_group_name_H-M   'P 1'
#
loop_
_entity.id
_entity.type
_entity.pdbx_description
1 polymer ?
#
loop_
_entity_poly.entity_id
_entity_poly.type
_entity_poly.pdbx_seq_one_letter_code
_entity_poly.pdbx_strand_id
1 'polypeptide(L)'
;MSELDTEPFNWPEFVETGSMREEAKLVRLSGLPESRKKTAWLEINQNAPALALLLKCQGLRDIQAAFDADLFVDATIVPSLPPERLKGRS
;
A
#
# COMPACT_ATOMS: atom_id res chain seq x y z
N MET A 1 -30.47 16.47 37.72
CA MET A 1 -29.74 15.22 37.44
C MET A 1 -29.72 15.10 35.92
N SER A 2 -28.62 15.49 35.29
CA SER A 2 -28.54 15.58 33.83
C SER A 2 -28.28 14.20 33.26
N GLU A 3 -29.21 13.71 32.47
CA GLU A 3 -29.10 12.46 31.71
C GLU A 3 -27.95 12.63 30.70
N LEU A 4 -26.93 11.77 30.81
CA LEU A 4 -25.83 11.71 29.87
C LEU A 4 -26.32 10.95 28.63
N ASP A 5 -26.60 11.71 27.57
CA ASP A 5 -26.77 11.20 26.21
C ASP A 5 -25.56 10.33 25.85
N THR A 6 -25.76 9.02 25.95
CA THR A 6 -24.78 8.02 25.56
C THR A 6 -24.96 7.80 24.07
N GLU A 7 -24.32 8.65 23.26
CA GLU A 7 -24.19 8.41 21.83
C GLU A 7 -23.54 7.03 21.63
N PRO A 8 -24.17 6.10 20.88
CA PRO A 8 -23.58 4.79 20.64
C PRO A 8 -22.27 4.97 19.88
N PHE A 9 -21.21 4.37 20.41
CA PHE A 9 -19.89 4.32 19.79
C PHE A 9 -20.01 3.65 18.41
N ASN A 10 -20.09 4.47 17.36
CA ASN A 10 -20.18 4.04 15.98
C ASN A 10 -18.79 3.61 15.53
N TRP A 11 -18.54 2.30 15.50
CA TRP A 11 -17.31 1.75 14.93
C TRP A 11 -17.20 2.20 13.46
N PRO A 12 -16.03 2.63 12.99
CA PRO A 12 -15.87 2.99 11.58
C PRO A 12 -16.24 1.77 10.74
N GLU A 13 -17.28 1.95 9.93
CA GLU A 13 -17.79 0.94 9.02
C GLU A 13 -16.68 0.56 8.03
N PHE A 14 -16.42 -0.73 7.88
CA PHE A 14 -15.45 -1.23 6.91
C PHE A 14 -15.98 -0.93 5.51
N VAL A 15 -15.52 0.17 4.92
CA VAL A 15 -15.79 0.46 3.52
C VAL A 15 -14.87 -0.43 2.69
N GLU A 16 -15.42 -1.55 2.21
CA GLU A 16 -14.79 -2.33 1.12
C GLU A 16 -14.74 -1.45 -0.14
N THR A 17 -13.64 -0.73 -0.29
CA THR A 17 -13.34 0.05 -1.48
C THR A 17 -12.91 -0.90 -2.59
N GLY A 18 -13.89 -1.37 -3.36
CA GLY A 18 -13.67 -2.04 -4.64
C GLY A 18 -13.46 -3.54 -4.53
N SER A 19 -14.24 -4.27 -5.32
CA SER A 19 -14.18 -5.72 -5.46
C SER A 19 -12.76 -6.20 -5.79
N MET A 20 -12.10 -6.83 -4.82
CA MET A 20 -10.84 -7.58 -4.98
C MET A 20 -11.12 -8.89 -5.72
N ARG A 21 -11.66 -8.81 -6.95
CA ARG A 21 -12.07 -9.98 -7.76
C ARG A 21 -11.10 -10.32 -8.90
N GLU A 22 -10.12 -9.47 -9.17
CA GLU A 22 -8.90 -9.92 -9.84
C GLU A 22 -7.86 -10.12 -8.76
N GLU A 23 -7.13 -11.25 -8.80
CA GLU A 23 -5.92 -11.45 -8.01
C GLU A 23 -4.99 -10.26 -8.29
N ALA A 24 -5.07 -9.22 -7.47
CA ALA A 24 -4.28 -8.02 -7.64
C ALA A 24 -2.81 -8.46 -7.63
N LYS A 25 -2.17 -8.36 -8.80
CA LYS A 25 -0.77 -8.68 -8.94
C LYS A 25 -0.03 -7.57 -8.23
N LEU A 26 0.41 -7.81 -7.02
CA LEU A 26 1.17 -6.85 -6.24
C LEU A 26 2.66 -7.11 -6.42
N VAL A 27 3.47 -6.07 -6.38
CA VAL A 27 4.93 -6.16 -6.38
C VAL A 27 5.46 -5.47 -5.13
N ARG A 28 6.40 -6.13 -4.46
CA ARG A 28 7.04 -5.62 -3.25
C ARG A 28 8.13 -4.60 -3.61
N LEU A 29 8.06 -3.42 -3.03
CA LEU A 29 9.05 -2.34 -3.15
C LEU A 29 10.06 -2.34 -1.98
N SER A 30 9.69 -2.86 -0.82
CA SER A 30 10.60 -3.03 0.32
C SER A 30 11.64 -4.12 0.04
N GLY A 31 12.85 -3.97 0.60
CA GLY A 31 13.91 -5.00 0.49
C GLY A 31 14.50 -5.22 -0.91
N LEU A 32 14.10 -4.45 -1.93
CA LEU A 32 14.65 -4.60 -3.28
C LEU A 32 16.16 -4.27 -3.35
N PRO A 33 16.94 -5.01 -4.17
CA PRO A 33 18.31 -4.64 -4.47
C PRO A 33 18.37 -3.30 -5.21
N GLU A 34 19.46 -2.56 -5.04
CA GLU A 34 19.57 -1.17 -5.53
C GLU A 34 19.39 -1.06 -7.06
N SER A 35 19.86 -2.05 -7.82
CA SER A 35 19.65 -2.13 -9.27
C SER A 35 18.18 -2.16 -9.65
N ARG A 36 17.36 -2.92 -8.92
CA ARG A 36 15.90 -3.01 -9.15
C ARG A 36 15.15 -1.80 -8.61
N LYS A 37 15.61 -1.19 -7.50
CA LYS A 37 15.02 0.05 -6.97
C LYS A 37 15.10 1.18 -7.98
N LYS A 38 16.22 1.36 -8.68
CA LYS A 38 16.39 2.41 -9.69
C LYS A 38 15.40 2.23 -10.85
N THR A 39 15.28 1.00 -11.37
CA THR A 39 14.33 0.69 -12.45
C THR A 39 12.88 0.88 -11.99
N ALA A 40 12.52 0.33 -10.83
CA ALA A 40 11.17 0.48 -10.27
C ALA A 40 10.82 1.95 -10.04
N TRP A 41 11.78 2.74 -9.56
CA TRP A 41 11.59 4.17 -9.35
C TRP A 41 11.32 4.93 -10.65
N LEU A 42 12.03 4.61 -11.73
CA LEU A 42 11.77 5.20 -13.05
C LEU A 42 10.35 4.86 -13.54
N GLU A 43 9.95 3.59 -13.44
CA GLU A 43 8.62 3.14 -13.84
C GLU A 43 7.51 3.80 -13.01
N ILE A 44 7.68 3.91 -11.68
CA ILE A 44 6.72 4.60 -10.81
C ILE A 44 6.59 6.07 -11.19
N ASN A 45 7.69 6.78 -11.46
CA ASN A 45 7.61 8.19 -11.85
C ASN A 45 6.90 8.40 -13.19
N GLN A 46 6.97 7.42 -14.11
CA GLN A 46 6.33 7.49 -15.42
C GLN A 46 4.85 7.08 -15.37
N ASN A 47 4.55 5.95 -14.73
CA ASN A 47 3.23 5.32 -14.74
C ASN A 47 2.31 5.87 -13.64
N ALA A 48 2.87 6.32 -12.52
CA ALA A 48 2.10 6.77 -11.36
C ALA A 48 2.83 7.90 -10.58
N PRO A 49 2.92 9.13 -11.14
CA PRO A 49 3.63 10.24 -10.50
C PRO A 49 3.05 10.64 -9.13
N ALA A 50 1.74 10.48 -8.93
CA ALA A 50 1.10 10.70 -7.63
C ALA A 50 1.60 9.70 -6.56
N LEU A 51 1.83 8.45 -6.95
CA LEU A 51 2.43 7.44 -6.09
C LEU A 51 3.89 7.79 -5.79
N ALA A 52 4.66 8.25 -6.79
CA ALA A 52 6.04 8.69 -6.58
C ALA A 52 6.14 9.80 -5.52
N LEU A 53 5.18 10.73 -5.49
CA LEU A 53 5.09 11.76 -4.45
C LEU A 53 4.79 11.16 -3.07
N LEU A 54 3.81 10.25 -2.99
CA LEU A 54 3.45 9.56 -1.74
C LEU A 54 4.63 8.79 -1.14
N LEU A 55 5.43 8.10 -1.97
CA LEU A 55 6.60 7.35 -1.53
C LEU A 55 7.76 8.23 -1.00
N LYS A 56 7.72 9.54 -1.30
CA LYS A 56 8.65 10.52 -0.73
C LYS A 56 8.15 11.09 0.59
N CYS A 57 6.88 10.91 0.95
CA CYS A 57 6.34 11.44 2.19
C CYS A 57 7.02 10.79 3.39
N GLN A 58 7.58 11.62 4.28
CA GLN A 58 8.28 11.16 5.47
C GLN A 58 7.34 10.34 6.37
N GLY A 59 6.09 10.77 6.54
CA GLY A 59 5.12 10.05 7.35
C GLY A 59 4.87 8.61 6.90
N LEU A 60 4.92 8.33 5.59
CA LEU A 60 4.81 6.95 5.10
C LEU A 60 6.02 6.10 5.51
N ARG A 61 7.22 6.69 5.47
CA ARG A 61 8.46 6.02 5.88
C ARG A 61 8.49 5.79 7.39
N ASP A 62 7.99 6.74 8.16
CA ASP A 62 7.90 6.63 9.61
C ASP A 62 6.94 5.50 10.01
N ILE A 63 5.77 5.42 9.35
CA ILE A 63 4.82 4.31 9.52
C ILE A 63 5.48 2.99 9.12
N GLN A 64 6.13 2.93 7.97
CA GLN A 64 6.81 1.72 7.50
C GLN A 64 7.83 1.22 8.52
N ALA A 65 8.65 2.13 9.08
CA ALA A 65 9.65 1.79 10.08
C ALA A 65 9.03 1.39 11.42
N ALA A 66 7.97 2.08 11.86
CA ALA A 66 7.29 1.80 13.12
C ALA A 66 6.64 0.41 13.15
N PHE A 67 6.13 -0.06 12.01
CA PHE A 67 5.46 -1.36 11.89
C PHE A 67 6.30 -2.46 11.24
N ASP A 68 7.57 -2.17 10.89
CA ASP A 68 8.43 -3.06 10.09
C ASP A 68 7.68 -3.60 8.85
N ALA A 69 6.97 -2.71 8.16
CA ALA A 69 6.00 -3.08 7.16
C ALA A 69 6.60 -3.22 5.76
N ASP A 70 6.06 -4.19 5.02
CA ASP A 70 6.35 -4.32 3.61
C ASP A 70 5.46 -3.44 2.74
N LEU A 71 6.09 -2.79 1.76
CA LEU A 71 5.40 -1.89 0.85
C LEU A 71 5.12 -2.61 -0.46
N PHE A 72 3.85 -2.68 -0.83
CA PHE A 72 3.38 -3.31 -2.06
C PHE A 72 2.70 -2.28 -2.95
N VAL A 73 2.87 -2.43 -4.26
CA VAL A 73 2.18 -1.62 -5.28
C VAL A 73 1.65 -2.52 -6.38
N ASP A 74 0.74 -2.01 -7.21
CA ASP A 74 0.21 -2.76 -8.33
C ASP A 74 1.31 -3.05 -9.37
N ALA A 75 1.38 -4.30 -9.84
CA ALA A 75 2.36 -4.76 -10.83
C ALA A 75 2.22 -4.05 -12.18
N THR A 76 1.05 -3.50 -12.49
CA THR A 76 0.84 -2.69 -13.71
C THR A 76 1.65 -1.39 -13.68
N ILE A 77 1.95 -0.87 -12.48
CA ILE A 77 2.76 0.35 -12.31
C ILE A 77 4.25 0.03 -12.49
N VAL A 78 4.68 -1.15 -12.06
CA VAL A 78 6.10 -1.56 -12.05
C VAL A 78 6.26 -2.95 -12.69
N PRO A 79 6.10 -3.06 -14.02
CA PRO A 79 6.12 -4.33 -14.72
C PRO A 79 7.49 -5.00 -14.72
N SER A 80 8.58 -4.28 -14.41
CA SER A 80 9.92 -4.86 -14.30
C SER A 80 10.11 -5.76 -13.08
N LEU A 81 9.23 -5.67 -12.08
CA LEU A 81 9.32 -6.47 -10.87
C LEU A 81 8.44 -7.72 -10.97
N PRO A 82 8.90 -8.87 -10.42
CA PRO A 82 8.09 -10.08 -10.40
C PRO A 82 6.87 -9.88 -9.48
N PRO A 83 5.64 -10.15 -9.96
CA PRO A 83 4.45 -10.05 -9.12
C PRO A 83 4.50 -11.11 -8.02
N GLU A 84 4.36 -10.67 -6.78
CA GLU A 84 4.22 -11.52 -5.62
C GLU A 84 2.77 -11.96 -5.52
N ARG A 85 2.54 -13.27 -5.62
CA ARG A 85 1.24 -13.83 -5.30
C ARG A 85 1.13 -13.82 -3.78
N LEU A 86 0.12 -13.14 -3.23
CA LEU A 86 -0.23 -13.25 -1.82
C LEU A 86 -0.51 -14.73 -1.51
N LYS A 87 0.50 -15.44 -1.00
CA LYS A 87 0.34 -16.82 -0.52
C LYS A 87 -0.40 -16.75 0.81
N GLY A 88 -1.67 -17.12 0.82
CA GLY A 88 -2.40 -17.38 2.07
C GLY A 88 -3.76 -16.71 2.14
N ARG A 89 -4.70 -17.21 1.36
CA ARG A 89 -6.11 -17.36 1.76
C ARG A 89 -6.61 -18.68 1.17
N SER A 90 -6.29 -19.77 1.86
CA SER A 90 -6.99 -21.06 1.73
C SER A 90 -7.89 -21.22 2.94
#